data_AF-A0A0C2BS50-F1
#
_entry.id   AF-A0A0C2BS50-F1
#
_cell.length_a   1.000
_cell.length_b   1.000
_cell.length_c   1.000
_cell.angle_alpha   90.00
_cell.angle_beta   90.00
_cell.angle_gamma   90.00
#
_symmetry.space_group_name_H-M   'P 1'
#
loop_
_entity.id
_entity.type
_entity.pdbx_description
1 polymer ?
#
loop_
_entity_poly.entity_id
_entity_poly.type
_entity_poly.pdbx_seq_one_letter_code
_entity_poly.pdbx_strand_id
1 'polypeptide(L)'
;MMRFVTQWVLKTGPDPTTYQGYKTLNEHLTTLVYHNTSAPAPIGHTAKCVLDPNKVFLMWVHHVEIYFPGYDGYEVPTSDVIIRHYRDVASGNWAKYYLAGVANFGPFTVTNYQDSLMKKLYSRVKSTLDRVYLQGNVPAIV
;
A
#
# COMPACT_ATOMS: atom_id res chain seq x y z
N MET A 1 -2.87 -17.82 -10.19
CA MET A 1 -2.50 -16.62 -9.37
C MET A 1 -3.47 -15.50 -9.69
N MET A 2 -3.93 -14.73 -8.71
CA MET A 2 -4.63 -13.46 -8.97
C MET A 2 -3.63 -12.30 -9.00
N ARG A 3 -3.70 -11.45 -10.02
CA ARG A 3 -2.89 -10.23 -10.15
C ARG A 3 -3.78 -9.00 -10.07
N PHE A 4 -3.30 -8.00 -9.35
CA PHE A 4 -4.04 -6.78 -9.06
C PHE A 4 -3.27 -5.57 -9.58
N VAL A 5 -3.98 -4.71 -10.31
CA VAL A 5 -3.47 -3.42 -10.78
C VAL A 5 -3.26 -2.49 -9.58
N THR A 6 -2.22 -1.66 -9.68
CA THR A 6 -1.85 -0.70 -8.65
C THR A 6 -2.08 0.74 -9.11
N GLN A 7 -2.44 1.60 -8.16
CA GLN A 7 -2.25 3.05 -8.25
C GLN A 7 -1.20 3.48 -7.24
N TRP A 8 -0.33 4.40 -7.64
CA TRP A 8 0.67 4.98 -6.76
C TRP A 8 0.05 6.13 -5.99
N VAL A 9 0.18 6.11 -4.66
CA VAL A 9 -0.18 7.25 -3.80
C VAL A 9 1.12 7.88 -3.32
N LEU A 10 1.35 9.14 -3.69
CA LEU A 10 2.61 9.81 -3.42
C LEU A 10 2.66 10.27 -1.95
N LYS A 11 3.58 9.67 -1.19
CA LYS A 11 3.96 10.13 0.14
C LYS A 11 5.10 11.13 -0.02
N THR A 12 4.84 12.37 0.38
CA THR A 12 5.76 13.51 0.18
C THR A 12 6.38 14.02 1.49
N GLY A 13 5.98 13.48 2.63
CA GLY A 13 6.51 13.84 3.94
C GLY A 13 7.30 12.70 4.59
N PRO A 14 8.19 13.02 5.54
CA PRO A 14 8.96 12.02 6.28
C PRO A 14 8.05 11.21 7.21
N ASP A 15 8.50 10.00 7.53
CA ASP A 15 7.90 9.22 8.61
C ASP A 15 8.24 9.84 9.98
N PRO A 16 7.32 9.78 10.96
CA PRO A 16 7.57 10.34 12.28
C PRO A 16 8.59 9.47 13.02
N THR A 17 9.54 10.11 13.68
CA THR A 17 10.55 9.42 14.51
C THR A 17 10.06 9.18 15.95
N THR A 18 8.98 9.85 16.37
CA THR A 18 8.36 9.70 17.68
C THR A 18 6.84 9.63 17.57
N TYR A 19 6.21 8.95 18.53
CA TYR A 19 4.76 8.82 18.60
C TYR A 19 4.18 9.65 19.76
N GLN A 20 3.30 10.59 19.45
CA GLN A 20 2.62 11.51 20.36
C GLN A 20 1.08 11.39 20.21
N GLY A 21 0.58 10.17 20.03
CA GLY A 21 -0.86 9.90 19.96
C GLY A 21 -1.53 10.56 18.75
N TYR A 22 -2.61 11.31 19.01
CA TYR A 22 -3.43 11.97 18.00
C TYR A 22 -2.64 12.89 17.07
N LYS A 23 -1.68 13.66 17.62
CA LYS A 23 -0.89 14.62 16.85
C LYS A 23 -0.12 13.90 15.73
N THR A 24 0.66 12.88 16.11
CA THR A 24 1.44 12.10 15.14
C THR A 24 0.55 11.44 14.08
N LEU A 25 -0.60 10.90 14.47
CA LEU A 25 -1.49 10.25 13.50
C LEU A 25 -2.11 11.23 12.51
N ASN A 26 -2.59 12.38 12.98
CA ASN A 26 -3.22 13.36 12.10
C ASN A 26 -2.21 13.98 11.12
N GLU A 27 -0.94 14.04 11.50
CA GLU A 27 0.13 14.62 10.69
C GLU A 27 0.82 13.59 9.77
N HIS A 28 0.85 12.31 10.15
CA HIS A 28 1.67 11.31 9.46
C HIS A 28 0.98 10.00 9.07
N LEU A 29 -0.26 9.71 9.51
CA LEU A 29 -0.91 8.46 9.14
C LEU A 29 -1.12 8.42 7.62
N THR A 30 -0.40 7.53 6.95
CA THR A 30 -0.23 7.57 5.50
C THR A 30 -1.56 7.54 4.74
N THR A 31 -2.50 6.72 5.20
CA THR A 31 -3.83 6.57 4.60
C THR A 31 -4.76 7.76 4.83
N LEU A 32 -4.45 8.60 5.82
CA LEU A 32 -5.20 9.80 6.19
C LEU A 32 -4.64 11.07 5.54
N VAL A 33 -3.34 11.15 5.29
CA VAL A 33 -2.67 12.40 4.88
C VAL A 33 -2.33 12.44 3.40
N TYR A 34 -2.06 11.30 2.78
CA TYR A 34 -1.64 11.25 1.37
C TYR A 34 -2.75 10.74 0.46
N HIS A 35 -3.12 11.59 -0.49
CA HIS A 35 -4.26 11.39 -1.40
C HIS A 35 -3.93 11.58 -2.87
N ASN A 36 -2.76 12.17 -3.18
CA ASN A 36 -2.34 12.40 -4.56
C ASN A 36 -2.01 11.06 -5.23
N THR A 37 -2.89 10.60 -6.11
CA THR A 37 -2.95 9.22 -6.58
C THR A 37 -2.85 9.17 -8.10
N SER A 38 -1.96 8.34 -8.64
CA SER A 38 -1.82 8.17 -10.09
C SER A 38 -3.07 7.57 -10.71
N ALA A 39 -3.22 7.70 -12.03
CA ALA A 39 -4.08 6.81 -12.79
C ALA A 39 -3.64 5.33 -12.58
N PRO A 40 -4.56 4.35 -12.80
CA PRO A 40 -4.22 2.93 -12.75
C PRO A 40 -3.01 2.62 -13.64
N ALA A 41 -2.05 1.87 -13.11
CA ALA A 41 -0.90 1.44 -13.88
C ALA A 41 -1.32 0.43 -14.97
N PRO A 42 -0.53 0.29 -16.05
CA PRO A 42 -0.71 -0.80 -17.01
C PRO A 42 -0.70 -2.17 -16.33
N ILE A 43 -1.45 -3.12 -16.89
CA ILE A 43 -1.51 -4.50 -16.39
C ILE A 43 -0.10 -5.07 -16.28
N GLY A 44 0.20 -5.72 -15.15
CA GLY A 44 1.52 -6.28 -14.84
C GLY A 44 2.53 -5.30 -14.21
N HIS A 45 2.32 -3.99 -14.30
CA HIS A 45 3.25 -3.01 -13.73
C HIS A 45 3.27 -3.06 -12.20
N THR A 46 4.37 -3.58 -11.62
CA THR A 46 4.53 -3.74 -10.16
C THR A 46 3.35 -4.45 -9.49
N ALA A 47 2.70 -5.34 -10.24
CA ALA A 47 1.45 -5.98 -9.84
C ALA A 47 1.60 -6.66 -8.48
N LYS A 48 0.56 -6.55 -7.66
CA LYS A 48 0.48 -7.36 -6.45
C LYS A 48 -0.26 -8.63 -6.79
N CYS A 49 0.10 -9.70 -6.11
CA CYS A 49 -0.41 -11.01 -6.42
C CYS A 49 -0.78 -11.78 -5.17
N VAL A 50 -1.80 -12.62 -5.32
CA VAL A 50 -2.15 -13.67 -4.37
C VAL A 50 -2.10 -14.98 -5.14
N LEU A 51 -1.43 -15.98 -4.58
CA LEU A 51 -1.26 -17.28 -5.22
C LEU A 51 -1.42 -18.40 -4.21
N ASP A 52 -1.73 -19.57 -4.76
CA ASP A 52 -1.66 -20.85 -4.04
C ASP A 52 -0.32 -21.49 -4.39
N PRO A 53 0.57 -21.70 -3.41
CA PRO A 53 1.91 -22.23 -3.67
C PRO A 53 1.88 -23.66 -4.23
N ASN A 54 0.79 -24.42 -4.04
CA ASN A 54 0.66 -25.77 -4.61
C ASN A 54 0.36 -25.78 -6.12
N LYS A 55 0.14 -24.61 -6.72
CA LYS A 55 -0.22 -24.44 -8.13
C LYS A 55 0.87 -23.74 -8.94
N VAL A 56 1.97 -23.34 -8.29
CA VAL A 56 3.06 -22.55 -8.86
C VAL A 56 4.37 -23.27 -8.65
N PHE A 57 5.14 -23.45 -9.73
CA PHE A 57 6.47 -24.03 -9.68
C PHE A 57 7.55 -22.96 -9.50
N LEU A 58 7.44 -21.84 -10.23
CA LEU A 58 8.43 -20.75 -10.20
C LEU A 58 7.75 -19.38 -10.15
N MET A 59 8.15 -18.55 -9.19
CA MET A 59 7.56 -17.24 -8.90
C MET A 59 8.63 -16.13 -8.93
N TRP A 60 8.40 -15.10 -9.72
CA TRP A 60 9.11 -13.81 -9.63
C TRP A 60 8.40 -12.86 -8.68
N VAL A 61 9.02 -11.71 -8.38
CA VAL A 61 8.48 -10.73 -7.41
C VAL A 61 7.05 -10.26 -7.74
N HIS A 62 6.64 -10.27 -9.02
CA HIS A 62 5.35 -9.74 -9.47
C HIS A 62 4.58 -10.65 -10.45
N HIS A 63 5.10 -11.82 -10.79
CA HIS A 63 4.41 -12.74 -11.70
C HIS A 63 4.92 -14.17 -11.53
N VAL A 64 4.07 -15.13 -11.85
CA VAL A 64 4.46 -16.54 -11.97
C VAL A 64 5.15 -16.74 -13.31
N GLU A 65 6.31 -17.36 -13.29
CA GLU A 65 7.04 -17.80 -14.50
C GLU A 65 6.47 -19.14 -14.98
N ILE A 66 6.27 -20.08 -14.04
CA ILE A 66 5.86 -21.45 -14.36
C ILE A 66 4.74 -21.89 -13.41
N TYR A 67 3.61 -22.27 -13.99
CA TYR A 67 2.52 -22.97 -13.31
C TYR A 67 2.68 -24.48 -13.42
N PHE A 68 2.15 -25.22 -12.44
CA PHE A 68 1.90 -26.65 -12.65
C PHE A 68 0.82 -26.85 -13.73
N PRO A 69 0.79 -28.00 -14.43
CA PRO A 69 -0.18 -28.24 -15.51
C PRO A 69 -1.63 -28.01 -15.07
N GLY A 70 -2.40 -27.32 -15.92
CA GLY A 70 -3.83 -27.03 -15.68
C GLY A 70 -4.11 -25.77 -14.84
N TYR A 71 -3.08 -25.01 -14.45
CA TYR A 71 -3.24 -23.75 -13.72
C TYR A 71 -2.72 -22.54 -14.51
N ASP A 72 -3.33 -21.38 -14.28
CA ASP A 72 -2.95 -20.12 -14.90
C ASP A 72 -3.19 -18.92 -13.96
N GLY A 73 -2.87 -17.72 -14.45
CA GLY A 73 -3.14 -16.43 -13.86
C GLY A 73 -4.54 -15.90 -14.15
N TYR A 74 -4.97 -14.96 -13.32
CA TYR A 74 -6.18 -14.19 -13.49
C TYR A 74 -5.87 -12.73 -13.19
N GLU A 75 -6.09 -11.85 -14.16
CA GLU A 75 -6.05 -10.40 -13.94
C GLU A 75 -7.37 -9.97 -13.33
N VAL A 76 -7.30 -9.44 -12.11
CA VAL A 76 -8.49 -8.95 -11.42
C VAL A 76 -8.92 -7.63 -12.06
N PRO A 77 -10.19 -7.51 -12.52
CA PRO A 77 -10.69 -6.27 -13.08
C PRO A 77 -10.55 -5.10 -12.10
N THR A 78 -10.15 -3.93 -12.60
CA THR A 78 -10.03 -2.70 -11.79
C THR A 78 -11.38 -2.19 -11.26
N SER A 79 -12.49 -2.62 -11.86
CA SER A 79 -13.84 -2.41 -11.35
C SER A 79 -14.08 -3.09 -9.99
N ASP A 80 -13.36 -4.19 -9.74
CA ASP A 80 -13.58 -5.03 -8.57
C ASP A 80 -12.58 -4.66 -7.48
N VAL A 81 -11.29 -4.59 -7.85
CA VAL A 81 -10.21 -4.31 -6.90
C VAL A 81 -9.09 -3.49 -7.55
N ILE A 82 -8.61 -2.48 -6.82
CA ILE A 82 -7.38 -1.77 -7.14
C ILE A 82 -6.52 -1.60 -5.90
N ILE A 83 -5.22 -1.80 -6.05
CA ILE A 83 -4.27 -1.70 -4.93
C ILE A 83 -3.73 -0.28 -4.84
N ARG A 84 -3.88 0.34 -3.66
CA ARG A 84 -3.24 1.62 -3.34
C ARG A 84 -1.81 1.36 -2.86
N HIS A 85 -0.83 1.64 -3.70
CA HIS A 85 0.59 1.49 -3.37
C HIS A 85 1.15 2.84 -2.92
N TYR A 86 1.30 3.01 -1.60
CA TYR A 86 1.91 4.22 -1.04
C TYR A 86 3.42 4.20 -1.25
N ARG A 87 3.96 5.29 -1.82
CA ARG A 87 5.39 5.39 -2.09
C ARG A 87 5.94 6.72 -1.64
N ASP A 88 6.95 6.64 -0.78
CA ASP A 88 7.77 7.78 -0.41
C ASP A 88 8.60 8.23 -1.62
N VAL A 89 8.35 9.45 -2.09
CA VAL A 89 9.01 10.02 -3.27
C VAL A 89 10.46 10.42 -3.00
N ALA A 90 10.81 10.70 -1.74
CA ALA A 90 12.15 11.03 -1.30
C ALA A 90 13.00 9.80 -0.94
N SER A 91 12.40 8.60 -0.93
CA SER A 91 13.11 7.36 -0.62
C SER A 91 14.09 6.98 -1.74
N GLY A 92 15.37 7.23 -1.47
CA GLY A 92 16.47 6.99 -2.40
C GLY A 92 16.32 7.82 -3.67
N ASN A 93 16.57 7.21 -4.84
CA ASN A 93 16.43 7.85 -6.14
C ASN A 93 15.11 7.49 -6.85
N TRP A 94 14.08 7.05 -6.10
CA TRP A 94 12.87 6.50 -6.72
C TRP A 94 12.16 7.52 -7.62
N ALA A 95 11.91 8.74 -7.14
CA ALA A 95 11.21 9.74 -7.94
C ALA A 95 11.98 10.09 -9.23
N LYS A 96 13.31 10.19 -9.13
CA LYS A 96 14.20 10.45 -10.28
C LYS A 96 14.04 9.41 -11.38
N TYR A 97 13.91 8.13 -11.02
CA TYR A 97 13.87 7.04 -12.01
C TYR A 97 12.47 6.66 -12.46
N TYR A 98 11.45 6.77 -11.59
CA TYR A 98 10.15 6.16 -11.84
C TYR A 98 8.99 7.16 -11.95
N LEU A 99 9.09 8.36 -11.35
CA LEU A 99 7.94 9.27 -11.27
C LEU A 99 7.44 9.73 -12.65
N ALA A 100 8.36 10.00 -13.59
CA ALA A 100 7.99 10.34 -14.96
C ALA A 100 7.22 9.20 -15.65
N GLY A 101 7.64 7.95 -15.43
CA GLY A 101 6.94 6.78 -15.94
C GLY A 101 5.54 6.63 -15.34
N VAL A 102 5.40 6.88 -14.03
CA VAL A 102 4.10 6.86 -13.34
C VAL A 102 3.17 7.96 -13.85
N ALA A 103 3.70 9.16 -14.14
CA ALA A 103 2.92 10.25 -14.69
C ALA A 103 2.35 9.95 -16.09
N ASN A 104 2.97 9.03 -16.84
CA ASN A 104 2.48 8.59 -18.13
C ASN A 104 1.26 7.65 -18.04
N PHE A 105 0.89 7.19 -16.85
CA PHE A 105 -0.32 6.37 -16.67
C PHE A 105 -1.60 7.18 -16.87
N GLY A 106 -1.51 8.50 -16.72
CA GLY A 106 -2.63 9.43 -16.77
C GLY A 106 -2.56 10.47 -15.66
N PRO A 107 -3.51 11.41 -15.62
CA PRO A 107 -3.51 12.48 -14.64
C PRO A 107 -3.61 11.93 -13.21
N PHE A 108 -2.89 12.59 -12.30
CA PHE A 108 -3.07 12.33 -10.89
C PHE A 108 -4.41 12.91 -10.40
N THR A 109 -5.04 12.21 -9.46
CA THR A 109 -6.31 12.62 -8.85
C THR A 109 -6.23 12.49 -7.33
N VAL A 110 -7.03 13.29 -6.64
CA VAL A 110 -7.18 13.19 -5.18
C VAL A 110 -8.15 12.06 -4.88
N THR A 111 -7.68 11.04 -4.15
CA THR A 111 -8.53 9.91 -3.76
C THR A 111 -8.39 9.61 -2.27
N ASN A 112 -9.50 9.21 -1.66
CA ASN A 112 -9.62 8.95 -0.23
C ASN A 112 -10.14 7.53 0.03
N TYR A 113 -9.83 6.98 1.19
CA TYR A 113 -10.63 5.86 1.71
C TYR A 113 -12.05 6.34 2.00
N GLN A 114 -13.02 5.43 1.88
CA GLN A 114 -14.38 5.71 2.38
C GLN A 114 -14.31 6.05 3.88
N ASP A 115 -15.08 7.04 4.31
CA ASP A 115 -15.03 7.57 5.69
C ASP A 115 -15.22 6.49 6.76
N SER A 116 -16.13 5.55 6.52
CA SER A 116 -16.39 4.43 7.44
C SER A 116 -15.16 3.54 7.63
N LEU A 117 -14.45 3.24 6.55
CA LEU A 117 -13.23 2.44 6.55
C LEU A 117 -12.08 3.22 7.19
N MET A 118 -11.93 4.51 6.85
CA MET A 118 -10.87 5.34 7.42
C MET A 118 -11.05 5.53 8.93
N LYS A 119 -12.27 5.77 9.42
CA LYS A 119 -12.56 5.85 10.86
C LYS A 119 -12.19 4.55 11.59
N LYS A 120 -12.54 3.39 11.00
CA LYS A 120 -12.20 2.07 11.56
C LYS A 120 -10.70 1.80 11.55
N LEU A 121 -10.01 2.16 10.46
CA LEU A 121 -8.57 2.01 10.34
C LEU A 121 -7.84 2.90 11.36
N TYR A 122 -8.21 4.19 11.42
CA TYR A 122 -7.62 5.16 12.33
C TYR A 122 -7.73 4.71 13.78
N SER A 123 -8.93 4.33 14.23
CA SER A 123 -9.16 3.91 15.62
C SER A 123 -8.33 2.67 15.99
N ARG A 124 -8.20 1.70 15.08
CA ARG A 124 -7.39 0.48 15.30
C ARG A 124 -5.89 0.77 15.32
N VAL A 125 -5.39 1.58 14.39
CA VAL A 125 -3.98 2.00 14.38
C VAL A 125 -3.67 2.77 15.65
N LYS A 126 -4.51 3.74 16.02
CA LYS A 126 -4.36 4.50 17.26
C LYS A 126 -4.30 3.61 18.49
N SER A 127 -5.30 2.74 18.67
CA SER A 127 -5.36 1.87 19.84
C SER A 127 -4.12 0.98 19.95
N THR A 128 -3.59 0.53 18.81
CA THR A 128 -2.37 -0.29 18.77
C THR A 128 -1.13 0.52 19.13
N LEU A 129 -0.96 1.70 18.54
CA LEU A 129 0.22 2.53 18.78
C LEU A 129 0.21 3.15 20.18
N ASP A 130 -0.93 3.61 20.69
CA ASP A 130 -1.07 4.08 22.07
C ASP A 130 -0.63 3.00 23.05
N ARG A 131 -1.09 1.76 22.85
CA ARG A 131 -0.70 0.62 23.69
C ARG A 131 0.80 0.35 23.64
N VAL A 132 1.41 0.38 22.47
CA VAL A 132 2.83 0.06 22.28
C VAL A 132 3.74 1.19 22.78
N TYR A 133 3.44 2.43 22.45
CA TYR A 133 4.36 3.56 22.61
C TYR A 133 4.03 4.49 23.78
N LEU A 134 2.78 4.53 24.25
CA LEU A 134 2.37 5.41 25.35
C LEU A 134 2.10 4.64 26.65
N GLN A 135 1.61 3.41 26.55
CA GLN A 135 1.30 2.55 27.71
C GLN A 135 2.42 1.52 27.99
N GLY A 136 3.35 1.35 27.05
CA GLY A 136 4.46 0.39 27.12
C GLY A 136 5.63 0.86 27.99
N ASN A 137 5.40 0.94 29.30
CA ASN A 137 6.41 0.82 30.36
C ASN A 137 5.76 0.41 31.71
N VAL A 138 4.64 -0.32 31.68
CA VAL A 138 4.08 -0.94 32.89
C VAL A 138 4.47 -2.41 32.89
N PRO A 139 5.35 -2.88 33.79
CA PRO A 139 5.66 -4.29 33.91
C PRO A 139 4.37 -5.07 34.20
N ALA A 140 4.19 -6.19 33.51
CA ALA A 140 3.11 -7.12 33.80
C ALA A 140 3.26 -7.57 35.26
N ILE A 141 2.30 -7.20 36.11
CA ILE A 141 2.20 -7.76 37.46
C ILE A 141 1.82 -9.23 37.26
N VAL A 142 2.79 -10.11 37.54
CA VAL A 142 2.57 -11.56 37.70
C VAL A 142 2.11 -11.82 39.13
#